data_AF-A0A0S8J0D0-F1
#
_entry.id   AF-A0A0S8J0D0-F1
#
_cell.length_a   1.000
_cell.length_b   1.000
_cell.length_c   1.000
_cell.angle_alpha   90.00
_cell.angle_beta   90.00
_cell.angle_gamma   90.00
#
_symmetry.space_group_name_H-M   'P 1'
#
loop_
_entity.id
_entity.type
_entity.pdbx_description
1 polymer ?
#
loop_
_entity_poly.entity_id
_entity_poly.type
_entity_poly.pdbx_seq_one_letter_code
_entity_poly.pdbx_strand_id
1 'polypeptide(L)'
;MRRLHLHNLIEKEGDLYSAVCLELNVASQGKTIEEARKNLREAVELYLEDVLEAEDEQEFIPRPASMEEWMKFFEAEAKSMAKELSKIPLSKRIEFEEIVYAK
;
A
#
# COMPACT_ATOMS: atom_id res chain seq x y z
N MET A 1 -19.11 7.25 1.99
CA MET A 1 -17.82 6.94 2.64
C MET A 1 -16.76 6.81 1.55
N ARG A 2 -15.68 7.59 1.62
CA ARG A 2 -14.54 7.45 0.70
C ARG A 2 -13.75 6.21 1.10
N ARG A 3 -13.35 5.38 0.14
CA ARG A 3 -12.45 4.25 0.42
C ARG A 3 -11.03 4.81 0.55
N LEU A 4 -10.27 4.31 1.52
CA LEU A 4 -8.84 4.54 1.59
C LEU A 4 -8.17 3.60 0.58
N HIS A 5 -7.37 4.16 -0.32
CA HIS A 5 -6.52 3.41 -1.23
C HIS A 5 -5.10 3.39 -0.66
N LEU A 6 -4.64 2.22 -0.26
CA LEU A 6 -3.31 1.99 0.31
C LEU A 6 -2.56 0.96 -0.54
N HIS A 7 -1.28 1.19 -0.76
CA HIS A 7 -0.41 0.31 -1.54
C HIS A 7 0.45 -0.51 -0.59
N ASN A 8 0.59 -1.80 -0.89
CA ASN A 8 1.36 -2.72 -0.06
C ASN A 8 2.42 -3.42 -0.91
N LEU A 9 3.64 -3.50 -0.39
CA LEU A 9 4.70 -4.32 -0.94
C LEU A 9 4.84 -5.58 -0.07
N ILE A 10 4.83 -6.75 -0.70
CA ILE A 10 5.12 -8.03 -0.04
C ILE A 10 6.34 -8.66 -0.73
N GLU A 11 7.40 -8.90 0.02
CA GLU A 11 8.67 -9.42 -0.48
C GLU A 11 9.04 -10.71 0.28
N LYS A 12 9.67 -11.67 -0.41
CA LYS A 12 10.22 -12.87 0.24
C LYS A 12 11.58 -12.51 0.83
N GLU A 13 11.73 -12.67 2.14
CA GLU A 13 12.98 -12.43 2.87
C GLU A 13 13.39 -13.71 3.62
N GLY A 14 14.35 -14.44 3.07
CA GLY A 14 14.77 -15.74 3.61
C GLY A 14 13.61 -16.73 3.67
N ASP A 15 13.25 -17.17 4.88
CA ASP A 15 12.15 -18.12 5.11
C ASP A 15 10.79 -17.44 5.32
N LEU A 16 10.74 -16.12 5.44
CA LEU A 16 9.53 -15.35 5.71
C LEU A 16 9.14 -14.46 4.51
N TYR A 17 7.94 -13.89 4.59
CA TYR A 17 7.47 -12.81 3.74
C TYR A 17 7.35 -11.56 4.60
N SER A 18 8.06 -10.51 4.20
CA SER A 18 7.91 -9.16 4.75
C SER A 18 6.78 -8.45 4.00
N ALA A 19 5.97 -7.66 4.70
CA ALA A 19 4.86 -6.91 4.13
C ALA A 19 4.84 -5.50 4.72
N VAL A 20 4.76 -4.47 3.87
CA VAL A 20 4.75 -3.07 4.28
C VAL A 20 3.63 -2.31 3.58
N CYS A 21 2.91 -1.46 4.33
CA CYS A 21 2.00 -0.46 3.79
C CYS A 21 2.79 0.81 3.48
N LEU A 22 2.81 1.20 2.21
CA LEU A 22 3.76 2.17 1.69
C LEU A 22 3.44 3.62 2.09
N GLU A 23 2.18 3.95 2.35
CA GLU A 23 1.76 5.29 2.79
C GLU A 23 2.00 5.53 4.28
N LEU A 24 1.96 4.45 5.08
CA LEU A 24 1.98 4.52 6.55
C LEU A 24 3.29 3.99 7.16
N ASN A 25 4.11 3.32 6.34
CA ASN A 25 5.33 2.63 6.76
C ASN A 25 5.09 1.66 7.94
N VAL A 26 3.89 1.07 7.96
CA VAL A 26 3.52 0.00 8.88
C VAL A 26 3.95 -1.31 8.24
N ALA A 27 4.71 -2.11 8.98
CA ALA A 27 5.24 -3.37 8.50
C ALA A 27 4.77 -4.55 9.35
N SER A 28 4.69 -5.71 8.72
CA SER A 28 4.42 -6.99 9.35
C SER A 28 5.12 -8.11 8.57
N GLN A 29 5.02 -9.35 9.04
CA GLN A 29 5.62 -10.50 8.39
C GLN A 29 4.78 -11.77 8.59
N GLY A 30 5.01 -12.77 7.75
CA GLY A 30 4.38 -14.09 7.85
C GLY A 30 5.18 -15.17 7.14
N LYS A 31 4.90 -16.44 7.44
CA LYS A 31 5.55 -17.58 6.77
C LYS A 31 5.02 -17.79 5.35
N THR A 32 3.79 -17.36 5.10
CA THR A 32 3.16 -17.36 3.77
C THR A 32 2.74 -15.94 3.36
N ILE A 33 2.44 -15.77 2.07
CA ILE A 33 1.93 -14.50 1.53
C ILE A 33 0.58 -14.15 2.19
N GLU A 34 -0.28 -15.13 2.41
CA GLU A 34 -1.59 -14.97 3.03
C GLU A 34 -1.45 -14.50 4.48
N GLU A 35 -0.51 -15.10 5.22
CA GLU A 35 -0.23 -14.72 6.61
C GLU A 35 0.34 -13.31 6.68
N ALA A 36 1.35 -12.98 5.87
CA ALA A 36 1.94 -11.64 5.83
C ALA A 36 0.90 -10.57 5.46
N ARG A 37 0.02 -10.85 4.49
CA ARG A 37 -1.09 -9.96 4.11
C ARG A 37 -2.09 -9.77 5.24
N LYS A 38 -2.48 -10.86 5.92
CA LYS A 38 -3.41 -10.80 7.04
C LYS A 38 -2.82 -9.97 8.19
N ASN A 39 -1.59 -10.26 8.57
CA ASN A 39 -0.93 -9.57 9.68
C ASN A 39 -0.69 -8.09 9.36
N LEU A 40 -0.36 -7.74 8.10
CA LEU A 40 -0.24 -6.34 7.68
C LEU A 40 -1.58 -5.61 7.76
N ARG A 41 -2.68 -6.24 7.32
CA ARG A 41 -4.02 -5.65 7.43
C ARG A 41 -4.36 -5.32 8.88
N GLU A 42 -4.18 -6.28 9.79
CA GLU A 42 -4.47 -6.09 11.21
C GLU A 42 -3.60 -4.96 11.79
N ALA A 43 -2.31 -4.89 11.43
CA ALA A 43 -1.43 -3.82 11.89
C ALA A 43 -1.84 -2.43 11.36
N VAL A 44 -2.29 -2.33 10.11
CA VAL A 44 -2.78 -1.07 9.52
C VAL A 44 -4.10 -0.65 10.15
N GLU A 45 -5.02 -1.59 10.38
CA GLU A 45 -6.30 -1.32 11.04
C GLU A 45 -6.08 -0.78 12.46
N LEU A 46 -5.22 -1.44 13.25
CA LEU A 46 -4.84 -0.97 14.59
C LEU A 46 -4.20 0.42 14.57
N TYR A 47 -3.25 0.67 13.64
CA TYR A 47 -2.63 1.99 13.51
C TYR A 47 -3.67 3.09 13.22
N LEU A 48 -4.62 2.82 12.31
CA LEU A 48 -5.65 3.79 11.96
C LEU A 48 -6.65 3.99 13.10
N GLU A 49 -7.00 2.94 13.85
CA GLU A 49 -7.82 3.04 15.06
C GLU A 49 -7.14 3.92 16.11
N ASP A 50 -5.87 3.68 16.43
CA ASP A 50 -5.09 4.47 17.38
C ASP A 50 -5.05 5.96 16.99
N VAL A 51 -4.80 6.26 15.70
CA VAL A 51 -4.77 7.64 15.19
C VAL A 51 -6.15 8.31 15.26
N LEU A 52 -7.23 7.57 15.04
CA LEU A 52 -8.58 8.11 15.13
C LEU A 52 -9.03 8.36 16.58
N GLU A 53 -8.61 7.51 17.52
CA GLU A 53 -8.91 7.65 18.95
C GLU A 53 -8.15 8.81 19.60
N ALA A 54 -6.97 9.17 19.08
CA ALA A 54 -6.16 10.25 19.62
C ALA A 54 -6.73 11.67 19.38
N GLU A 55 -7.83 11.82 18.61
CA GLU A 55 -8.52 13.07 18.27
C GLU A 55 -7.63 14.21 17.71
N ASP A 56 -6.40 13.93 17.32
CA ASP A 56 -5.51 14.92 16.72
C ASP A 56 -5.28 14.60 15.24
N GLU A 57 -5.92 15.37 14.34
CA GLU A 57 -5.69 15.28 12.89
C GLU A 57 -4.20 15.45 12.52
N GLN A 58 -3.40 16.05 13.42
CA GLN A 58 -1.95 16.17 13.30
C GLN A 58 -1.20 14.86 13.52
N GLU A 59 -1.82 13.81 14.10
CA GLU A 59 -1.23 12.47 14.23
C GLU A 59 -1.37 11.62 12.97
N PHE A 60 -2.34 11.93 12.09
CA PHE A 60 -2.36 11.36 10.74
C PHE A 60 -1.28 12.03 9.87
N ILE A 61 -0.02 11.74 10.20
CA ILE A 61 1.11 12.08 9.36
C ILE A 61 1.36 10.85 8.50
N PRO A 62 1.07 10.88 7.18
CA PRO A 62 1.53 9.82 6.29
C PRO A 62 3.05 9.71 6.47
N ARG A 63 3.49 8.53 6.89
CA ARG A 63 4.90 8.19 7.00
C ARG A 63 5.19 7.32 5.79
N PRO A 64 5.55 7.91 4.64
CA PRO A 64 5.81 7.11 3.47
C PRO A 64 7.00 6.18 3.75
N ALA A 65 6.88 4.96 3.25
CA ALA A 65 7.98 4.02 3.13
C ALA A 65 9.14 4.63 2.33
N SER A 66 10.29 3.97 2.38
CA SER A 66 11.48 4.44 1.67
C SER A 66 11.24 4.51 0.16
N MET A 67 11.99 5.37 -0.52
CA MET A 67 11.94 5.46 -1.98
C MET A 67 12.27 4.11 -2.64
N GLU A 68 13.14 3.31 -2.02
CA GLU A 68 13.50 1.98 -2.51
C GLU A 68 12.28 1.04 -2.55
N GLU A 69 11.48 1.00 -1.48
CA GLU A 69 10.26 0.17 -1.40
C GLU A 69 9.21 0.62 -2.43
N TRP A 70 9.02 1.94 -2.59
CA TRP A 70 8.15 2.48 -3.63
C TRP A 70 8.62 2.10 -5.04
N MET A 71 9.93 2.17 -5.31
CA MET A 71 10.48 1.78 -6.61
C MET A 71 10.29 0.28 -6.87
N LYS A 72 10.50 -0.58 -5.87
CA LYS A 72 10.22 -2.03 -5.98
C LYS A 72 8.74 -2.28 -6.30
N PHE A 73 7.84 -1.57 -5.63
CA PHE A 73 6.40 -1.65 -5.88
C PHE A 73 6.06 -1.27 -7.32
N PHE A 74 6.51 -0.11 -7.80
CA PHE A 74 6.22 0.33 -9.17
C PHE A 74 6.82 -0.60 -10.22
N GLU A 75 8.00 -1.17 -9.97
CA GLU A 75 8.59 -2.15 -10.88
C GLU A 75 7.73 -3.42 -10.96
N ALA A 76 7.28 -3.95 -9.82
CA ALA A 76 6.40 -5.11 -9.76
C ALA A 76 5.03 -4.84 -10.41
N GLU A 77 4.46 -3.67 -10.14
CA GLU A 77 3.19 -3.22 -10.71
C GLU A 77 3.27 -3.06 -12.23
N ALA A 78 4.30 -2.38 -12.76
CA ALA A 78 4.49 -2.20 -14.20
C ALA A 78 4.61 -3.55 -14.94
N LYS A 79 5.32 -4.53 -14.36
CA LYS A 79 5.41 -5.90 -14.88
C LYS A 79 4.03 -6.57 -14.94
N SER A 80 3.19 -6.36 -13.94
CA SER A 80 1.82 -6.87 -13.91
C SER A 80 0.92 -6.18 -14.96
N MET A 81 0.94 -4.85 -14.99
CA MET A 81 0.13 -4.03 -15.89
C MET A 81 0.41 -4.33 -17.36
N ALA A 82 1.68 -4.47 -17.76
CA ALA A 82 2.05 -4.79 -19.14
C ALA A 82 1.37 -6.08 -19.65
N LYS A 83 1.25 -7.09 -18.79
CA LYS A 83 0.57 -8.35 -19.10
C LYS A 83 -0.94 -8.16 -19.28
N GLU A 84 -1.56 -7.30 -18.49
CA GLU A 84 -3.01 -7.09 -18.49
C GLU A 84 -3.50 -6.16 -19.60
N LEU A 85 -2.76 -5.09 -19.88
CA LEU A 85 -3.12 -4.08 -20.88
C LEU A 85 -3.13 -4.61 -22.31
N SER A 86 -2.43 -5.72 -22.57
CA SER A 86 -2.44 -6.41 -23.87
C SER A 86 -3.82 -6.94 -24.31
N LYS A 87 -4.82 -6.95 -23.42
CA LYS A 87 -6.08 -7.71 -23.62
C LYS A 87 -7.35 -6.87 -23.84
N ILE A 88 -7.37 -5.57 -23.53
CA ILE A 88 -8.58 -4.71 -23.60
C ILE A 88 -8.18 -3.26 -23.90
N PRO A 89 -9.01 -2.47 -24.61
CA PRO A 89 -8.75 -1.05 -24.87
C PRO A 89 -8.55 -0.22 -23.60
N LEU A 90 -7.50 0.61 -23.58
CA LEU A 90 -7.09 1.49 -22.48
C LEU A 90 -8.21 2.42 -22.00
N SER A 91 -9.03 2.93 -22.92
CA SER A 91 -10.11 3.89 -22.62
C SER A 91 -11.22 3.35 -21.71
N LYS A 92 -11.25 2.04 -21.44
CA LYS A 92 -12.21 1.41 -20.52
C LYS A 92 -11.58 0.94 -19.20
N ARG A 93 -10.30 1.25 -18.95
CA ARG A 93 -9.53 0.74 -17.80
C ARG A 93 -8.88 1.80 -16.93
N ILE A 94 -8.95 3.07 -17.32
CA ILE A 94 -8.28 4.14 -16.61
C ILE A 94 -9.31 4.93 -15.82
N GLU A 95 -9.13 4.97 -14.51
CA GLU A 95 -9.82 5.88 -13.60
C GLU A 95 -8.75 6.80 -12.99
N PHE A 96 -9.02 8.10 -12.95
CA PHE A 96 -8.11 9.08 -12.37
C PHE A 96 -8.64 9.50 -11.00
N GLU A 97 -7.77 9.46 -10.00
CA GLU A 97 -8.00 10.08 -8.70
C GLU A 97 -7.08 11.31 -8.61
N GLU A 98 -7.67 12.49 -8.40
CA GLU A 98 -6.95 13.76 -8.45
C GLU A 98 -7.08 14.52 -7.12
N ILE A 99 -5.98 15.15 -6.70
CA ILE A 99 -5.96 16.09 -5.59
C ILE A 99 -5.33 17.39 -6.10
N VAL A 100 -6.02 18.51 -5.88
CA VAL A 100 -5.48 19.84 -6.19
C VAL A 100 -4.69 20.33 -4.99
N TYR A 101 -3.36 20.38 -5.14
CA TYR A 101 -2.46 20.96 -4.14
C TYR A 101 -2.07 22.38 -4.57
N ALA A 102 -2.62 23.39 -3.91
CA ALA A 102 -2.20 24.78 -4.03
C ALA A 102 -1.38 25.16 -2.79
N LYS A 103 -0.22 25.79 -3.00
CA LYS A 103 0.62 26.32 -1.91
C LYS A 103 0.08 27.64 -1.39
#